data_AF-A0A8C8S271-F1
#
_entry.id   AF-A0A8C8S271-F1
#
_cell.length_a   1.000
_cell.length_b   1.000
_cell.length_c   1.000
_cell.angle_alpha   90.00
_cell.angle_beta   90.00
_cell.angle_gamma   90.00
#
_symmetry.space_group_name_H-M   'P 1'
#
loop_
_entity.id
_entity.type
_entity.pdbx_description
1 polymer ?
#
loop_
_entity_poly.entity_id
_entity_poly.type
_entity_poly.pdbx_seq_one_letter_code
_entity_poly.pdbx_strand_id
1 'polypeptide(L)'
;MEMRLVGIAIFLRMADVLHAFAVMEKEDVFKKTPCPAFLMFDNAAYLADMSFELPCHCKPEEVTSVVWYFQKNMGSQQTKVLTDFDGTIVVDSGHIRVGSDMLKRFSIRMFSLIIFRAQVTDSGHYICGTKKGDFFYGYDIDVQPSKGITVAFEDQSQHPQKDQTEKHFSVFTTFWAWTKCDRCGVRGEQRRIGLCYVKSTYLYPRYRTGTADVVSCGSRSVPMRFQGTISLRKPEVVIRSCMRPCIKKKAPEEGVLSISNLIAKVGHKPWLPPVPIQFHKQLLGNSLIIACPGARPEHAVAWDKDSTRLYRTSFLIGVNKSMRVFIDHGNHLHIRFAQMNDRGIYYCWREGQMVAGFRLSVGYRGHHKRTLDDPETKYAIKAILTSYVLITMVFITIHVCRCCFYAFKCLAVR
;
A
#
# COMPACT_ATOMS: atom_id res chain seq x y z
N MET A 1 -37.32 -17.63 -46.89
CA MET A 1 -35.92 -17.29 -47.23
C MET A 1 -35.33 -16.19 -46.33
N GLU A 2 -36.14 -15.42 -45.60
CA GLU A 2 -35.67 -14.35 -44.70
C GLU A 2 -35.11 -14.84 -43.35
N MET A 3 -35.60 -15.97 -42.84
CA MET A 3 -35.19 -16.49 -41.52
C MET A 3 -33.74 -17.02 -41.48
N ARG A 4 -33.14 -17.34 -42.64
CA ARG A 4 -31.72 -17.75 -42.74
C ARG A 4 -30.76 -16.56 -42.74
N LEU A 5 -31.18 -15.40 -43.27
CA LEU A 5 -30.37 -14.18 -43.30
C LEU A 5 -30.19 -13.56 -41.91
N VAL A 6 -31.24 -13.64 -41.07
CA VAL A 6 -31.18 -13.15 -39.67
C VAL A 6 -30.23 -14.01 -38.83
N GLY A 7 -30.23 -15.33 -39.02
CA GLY A 7 -29.30 -16.23 -38.32
C GLY A 7 -27.83 -15.98 -38.68
N ILE A 8 -27.54 -15.68 -39.93
CA ILE A 8 -26.17 -15.37 -40.41
C ILE A 8 -25.71 -14.01 -39.89
N ALA A 9 -26.59 -13.01 -39.85
CA ALA A 9 -26.26 -11.68 -39.31
C ALA A 9 -25.98 -11.69 -37.80
N ILE A 10 -26.65 -12.57 -37.04
CA ILE A 10 -26.42 -12.74 -35.60
C ILE A 10 -25.09 -13.47 -35.35
N PHE A 11 -24.76 -14.50 -36.14
CA PHE A 11 -23.46 -15.19 -36.05
C PHE A 11 -22.28 -14.29 -36.41
N LEU A 12 -22.42 -13.44 -37.44
CA LEU A 12 -21.38 -12.47 -37.82
C LEU A 12 -21.18 -11.39 -36.74
N ARG A 13 -22.25 -10.91 -36.09
CA ARG A 13 -22.11 -9.98 -34.95
C ARG A 13 -21.49 -10.61 -33.71
N MET A 14 -21.73 -11.90 -33.45
CA MET A 14 -21.07 -12.61 -32.35
C MET A 14 -19.59 -12.86 -32.64
N ALA A 15 -19.21 -13.05 -33.91
CA ALA A 15 -17.81 -13.13 -34.32
C ALA A 15 -17.08 -11.78 -34.14
N ASP A 16 -17.73 -10.65 -34.47
CA ASP A 16 -17.19 -9.30 -34.22
C ASP A 16 -17.06 -8.97 -32.72
N VAL A 17 -18.01 -9.43 -31.88
CA VAL A 17 -17.92 -9.27 -30.42
C VAL A 17 -16.82 -10.18 -29.82
N LEU A 18 -16.55 -11.34 -30.42
CA LEU A 18 -15.41 -12.18 -30.05
C LEU A 18 -14.07 -11.59 -30.52
N HIS A 19 -14.05 -10.85 -31.64
CA HIS A 19 -12.87 -10.06 -32.07
C HIS A 19 -12.66 -8.77 -31.27
N ALA A 20 -13.67 -8.27 -30.55
CA ALA A 20 -13.50 -7.14 -29.61
C ALA A 20 -12.75 -7.55 -28.32
N PHE A 21 -12.60 -8.86 -28.05
CA PHE A 21 -11.60 -9.40 -27.13
C PHE A 21 -10.32 -9.77 -27.86
N ALA A 22 -9.90 -8.96 -28.83
CA ALA A 22 -8.50 -8.90 -29.20
C ALA A 22 -7.72 -8.56 -27.92
N VAL A 23 -7.22 -9.62 -27.29
CA VAL A 23 -6.02 -9.59 -26.47
C VAL A 23 -5.10 -8.63 -27.21
N MET A 24 -4.79 -7.48 -26.58
CA MET A 24 -3.68 -6.68 -27.06
C MET A 24 -2.47 -7.60 -26.99
N GLU A 25 -2.17 -8.31 -28.07
CA GLU A 25 -0.87 -8.85 -28.38
C GLU A 25 0.04 -7.63 -28.45
N LYS A 26 0.46 -7.20 -27.27
CA LYS A 26 1.62 -6.35 -27.10
C LYS A 26 2.71 -7.13 -27.82
N GLU A 27 3.18 -6.59 -28.95
CA GLU A 27 4.20 -7.19 -29.81
C GLU A 27 5.17 -8.02 -28.97
N ASP A 28 5.40 -9.28 -29.36
CA ASP A 28 6.22 -10.23 -28.65
C ASP A 28 7.60 -9.62 -28.32
N VAL A 29 7.73 -9.06 -27.10
CA VAL A 29 8.88 -8.26 -26.65
C VAL A 29 10.17 -9.07 -26.76
N PHE A 30 10.04 -10.40 -26.73
CA PHE A 30 11.11 -11.37 -26.83
C PHE A 30 11.73 -11.50 -28.24
N LYS A 31 11.01 -11.11 -29.31
CA LYS A 31 11.53 -11.17 -30.70
C LYS A 31 12.50 -10.04 -31.05
N LYS A 32 12.51 -8.94 -30.28
CA LYS A 32 13.31 -7.75 -30.60
C LYS A 32 14.67 -7.70 -29.87
N THR A 33 14.87 -8.49 -28.82
CA THR A 33 16.04 -8.35 -27.94
C THR A 33 16.68 -9.71 -27.64
N PRO A 34 17.85 -10.04 -28.23
CA PRO A 34 18.54 -11.28 -27.89
C PRO A 34 19.03 -11.23 -26.43
N CYS A 35 18.94 -12.36 -25.73
CA CYS A 35 19.48 -12.47 -24.38
C CYS A 35 21.01 -12.31 -24.40
N PRO A 36 21.60 -11.65 -23.39
CA PRO A 36 23.05 -11.59 -23.26
C PRO A 36 23.64 -12.99 -23.04
N ALA A 37 24.82 -13.24 -23.63
CA ALA A 37 25.51 -14.53 -23.52
C ALA A 37 25.91 -14.90 -22.08
N PHE A 38 26.02 -13.91 -21.19
CA PHE A 38 26.29 -14.07 -19.78
C PHE A 38 25.19 -13.37 -18.98
N LEU A 39 24.83 -13.92 -17.81
CA LEU A 39 23.86 -13.30 -16.92
C LEU A 39 24.41 -11.96 -16.39
N MET A 40 23.85 -10.88 -16.93
CA MET A 40 24.11 -9.51 -16.51
C MET A 40 22.90 -9.00 -15.73
N PHE A 41 23.14 -8.06 -14.82
CA PHE A 41 22.09 -7.51 -13.97
C PHE A 41 21.81 -6.06 -14.31
N ASP A 42 20.59 -5.74 -14.66
CA ASP A 42 20.15 -4.36 -14.82
C ASP A 42 19.90 -3.73 -13.45
N ASN A 43 20.57 -2.61 -13.17
CA ASN A 43 20.32 -1.88 -11.94
C ASN A 43 19.00 -1.10 -12.03
N ALA A 44 18.16 -1.25 -11.02
CA ALA A 44 16.99 -0.41 -10.85
C ALA A 44 16.81 -0.04 -9.38
N ALA A 45 16.29 1.16 -9.14
CA ALA A 45 16.07 1.70 -7.81
C ALA A 45 14.60 2.07 -7.62
N TYR A 46 14.06 1.75 -6.43
CA TYR A 46 12.70 2.09 -6.05
C TYR A 46 12.66 2.62 -4.62
N LEU A 47 11.64 3.42 -4.29
CA LEU A 47 11.39 3.82 -2.91
C LEU A 47 10.62 2.72 -2.17
N ALA A 48 10.93 2.52 -0.89
CA ALA A 48 10.15 1.66 -0.03
C ALA A 48 8.66 2.07 0.00
N ASP A 49 7.80 1.09 0.24
CA ASP A 49 6.34 1.13 0.19
C ASP A 49 5.73 1.35 -1.21
N MET A 50 6.55 1.50 -2.25
CA MET A 50 6.08 1.53 -3.64
C MET A 50 5.82 0.14 -4.19
N SER A 51 4.98 0.05 -5.23
CA SER A 51 4.78 -1.19 -5.99
C SER A 51 5.37 -0.99 -7.37
N PHE A 52 6.10 -1.98 -7.89
CA PHE A 52 6.78 -1.89 -9.18
C PHE A 52 6.72 -3.22 -9.93
N GLU A 53 6.94 -3.14 -11.24
CA GLU A 53 6.92 -4.27 -12.15
C GLU A 53 8.31 -4.45 -12.76
N LEU A 54 8.79 -5.69 -12.75
CA LEU A 54 10.03 -6.12 -13.38
C LEU A 54 9.69 -7.00 -14.58
N PRO A 55 9.78 -6.49 -15.81
CA PRO A 55 9.56 -7.28 -17.01
C PRO A 55 10.74 -8.24 -17.24
N CYS A 56 10.47 -9.46 -17.70
CA CYS A 56 11.54 -10.31 -18.24
C CYS A 56 11.76 -9.86 -19.70
N HIS A 57 12.88 -9.19 -19.99
CA HIS A 57 13.10 -8.55 -21.30
C HIS A 57 13.52 -9.51 -22.42
N CYS A 58 13.99 -10.70 -22.08
CA CYS A 58 14.48 -11.67 -23.04
C CYS A 58 14.17 -13.09 -22.56
N LYS A 59 13.93 -14.01 -23.50
CA LYS A 59 13.71 -15.43 -23.25
C LYS A 59 14.01 -16.24 -24.52
N PRO A 60 14.60 -17.43 -24.44
CA PRO A 60 14.70 -18.35 -25.58
C PRO A 60 13.31 -18.73 -26.12
N GLU A 61 13.21 -18.96 -27.44
CA GLU A 61 11.95 -19.28 -28.13
C GLU A 61 11.35 -20.61 -27.65
N GLU A 62 12.18 -21.56 -27.23
CA GLU A 62 11.75 -22.90 -26.81
C GLU A 62 11.07 -22.91 -25.43
N VAL A 63 11.18 -21.81 -24.69
CA VAL A 63 10.66 -21.73 -23.33
C VAL A 63 9.22 -21.21 -23.42
N THR A 64 8.28 -21.81 -22.70
CA THR A 64 6.86 -21.38 -22.72
C THR A 64 6.49 -20.60 -21.45
N SER A 65 7.07 -20.94 -20.30
CA SER A 65 6.82 -20.31 -19.00
C SER A 65 8.08 -19.64 -18.42
N VAL A 66 7.92 -18.53 -17.70
CA VAL A 66 9.02 -17.85 -16.98
C VAL A 66 8.83 -18.03 -15.48
N VAL A 67 9.91 -18.37 -14.79
CA VAL A 67 9.98 -18.48 -13.33
C VAL A 67 10.87 -17.37 -12.80
N TRP A 68 10.45 -16.76 -11.68
CA TRP A 68 11.22 -15.72 -11.00
C TRP A 68 11.90 -16.23 -9.75
N TYR A 69 13.19 -15.96 -9.65
CA TYR A 69 14.07 -16.31 -8.55
C TYR A 69 14.55 -15.04 -7.84
N PHE A 70 14.70 -15.13 -6.53
CA PHE A 70 15.30 -14.11 -5.69
C PHE A 70 16.53 -14.62 -4.96
N GLN A 71 17.59 -13.82 -5.01
CA GLN A 71 18.81 -14.03 -4.24
C GLN A 71 19.18 -12.75 -3.50
N LYS A 72 19.42 -12.85 -2.18
CA LYS A 72 19.83 -11.69 -1.38
C LYS A 72 21.27 -11.26 -1.67
N ASN A 73 22.12 -12.25 -1.90
CA ASN A 73 23.53 -12.13 -2.28
C ASN A 73 23.79 -13.12 -3.40
N MET A 74 24.51 -12.70 -4.44
CA MET A 74 25.01 -13.60 -5.48
C MET A 74 25.88 -14.70 -4.86
N GLY A 75 25.63 -15.95 -5.24
CA GLY A 75 26.35 -17.12 -4.72
C GLY A 75 25.85 -17.65 -3.37
N SER A 76 24.78 -17.07 -2.82
CA SER A 76 24.10 -17.65 -1.66
C SER A 76 23.39 -18.96 -2.05
N GLN A 77 23.50 -20.00 -1.20
CA GLN A 77 22.70 -21.23 -1.35
C GLN A 77 21.19 -20.98 -1.16
N GLN A 78 20.81 -19.81 -0.62
CA GLN A 78 19.42 -19.44 -0.36
C GLN A 78 18.81 -18.72 -1.57
N THR A 79 18.51 -19.48 -2.63
CA THR A 79 17.68 -18.98 -3.74
C THR A 79 16.22 -19.25 -3.43
N LYS A 80 15.39 -18.21 -3.43
CA LYS A 80 13.94 -18.35 -3.23
C LYS A 80 13.22 -18.27 -4.56
N VAL A 81 12.30 -19.19 -4.81
CA VAL A 81 11.35 -19.09 -5.93
C VAL A 81 10.19 -18.21 -5.47
N LEU A 82 9.84 -17.19 -6.26
CA LEU A 82 8.90 -16.15 -5.84
C LEU A 82 7.43 -16.47 -6.09
N THR A 83 7.12 -17.47 -6.92
CA THR A 83 5.75 -17.88 -7.27
C THR A 83 5.62 -19.39 -7.41
N ASP A 84 4.38 -19.87 -7.59
CA ASP A 84 4.16 -21.16 -8.21
C ASP A 84 4.79 -21.14 -9.62
N PHE A 85 5.43 -22.24 -10.02
CA PHE A 85 6.13 -22.33 -11.29
C PHE A 85 5.26 -22.05 -12.53
N ASP A 86 3.93 -21.95 -12.34
CA ASP A 86 2.91 -21.70 -13.35
C ASP A 86 2.39 -20.25 -13.34
N GLY A 87 2.80 -19.42 -12.37
CA GLY A 87 2.44 -18.00 -12.28
C GLY A 87 0.95 -17.74 -12.05
N THR A 88 0.22 -18.69 -11.44
CA THR A 88 -1.24 -18.63 -11.27
C THR A 88 -1.68 -17.90 -10.01
N ILE A 89 -0.74 -17.58 -9.10
CA ILE A 89 -1.04 -16.87 -7.85
C ILE A 89 -1.29 -15.38 -8.14
N VAL A 90 -2.57 -15.00 -8.16
CA VAL A 90 -3.02 -13.60 -8.19
C VAL A 90 -3.18 -13.11 -6.76
N VAL A 91 -2.34 -12.15 -6.36
CA VAL A 91 -2.41 -11.55 -5.03
C VAL A 91 -3.31 -10.31 -5.05
N ASP A 92 -4.31 -10.27 -4.17
CA ASP A 92 -5.12 -9.07 -3.95
C ASP A 92 -4.32 -7.98 -3.21
N SER A 93 -3.93 -6.94 -3.95
CA SER A 93 -3.14 -5.80 -3.45
C SER A 93 -3.81 -5.01 -2.32
N GLY A 94 -5.14 -5.06 -2.17
CA GLY A 94 -5.89 -4.26 -1.19
C GLY A 94 -5.65 -4.64 0.27
N HIS A 95 -5.21 -5.88 0.52
CA HIS A 95 -5.09 -6.44 1.88
C HIS A 95 -3.64 -6.59 2.37
N ILE A 96 -2.65 -6.17 1.58
CA ILE A 96 -1.23 -6.35 1.91
C ILE A 96 -0.78 -5.29 2.94
N ARG A 97 -0.42 -5.74 4.15
CA ARG A 97 0.11 -4.89 5.23
C ARG A 97 1.63 -4.74 5.11
N VAL A 98 2.18 -3.60 5.56
CA VAL A 98 3.63 -3.39 5.70
C VAL A 98 4.19 -4.44 6.68
N GLY A 99 5.29 -5.11 6.32
CA GLY A 99 5.87 -6.21 7.11
C GLY A 99 5.29 -7.60 6.83
N SER A 100 4.38 -7.74 5.86
CA SER A 100 3.91 -9.07 5.42
C SER A 100 5.06 -9.87 4.80
N ASP A 101 5.03 -11.20 4.99
CA ASP A 101 6.03 -12.12 4.43
C ASP A 101 6.21 -11.89 2.92
N MET A 102 7.46 -11.96 2.49
CA MET A 102 7.93 -11.59 1.17
C MET A 102 7.11 -12.29 0.08
N LEU A 103 6.86 -13.60 0.24
CA LEU A 103 6.15 -14.44 -0.73
C LEU A 103 4.67 -14.08 -0.92
N LYS A 104 4.05 -13.36 0.03
CA LYS A 104 2.65 -12.92 -0.07
C LYS A 104 2.47 -11.59 -0.82
N ARG A 105 3.57 -11.02 -1.33
CA ARG A 105 3.59 -9.68 -1.94
C ARG A 105 4.00 -9.68 -3.41
N PHE A 106 4.11 -10.86 -4.02
CA PHE A 106 4.48 -11.00 -5.42
C PHE A 106 3.33 -11.55 -6.25
N SER A 107 3.26 -11.12 -7.51
CA SER A 107 2.38 -11.72 -8.51
C SER A 107 3.09 -11.70 -9.86
N ILE A 108 2.86 -12.70 -10.70
CA ILE A 108 3.36 -12.71 -12.08
C ILE A 108 2.22 -12.36 -13.02
N ARG A 109 2.48 -11.45 -13.95
CA ARG A 109 1.55 -11.11 -15.00
C ARG A 109 2.30 -11.00 -16.32
N MET A 110 1.94 -11.81 -17.31
CA MET A 110 2.55 -11.76 -18.64
C MET A 110 4.09 -11.81 -18.59
N PHE A 111 4.64 -12.76 -17.82
CA PHE A 111 6.08 -12.95 -17.57
C PHE A 111 6.79 -11.86 -16.75
N SER A 112 6.13 -10.75 -16.43
CA SER A 112 6.64 -9.74 -15.50
C SER A 112 6.37 -10.12 -14.05
N LEU A 113 7.31 -9.81 -13.16
CA LEU A 113 7.13 -9.89 -11.72
C LEU A 113 6.61 -8.55 -11.19
N ILE A 114 5.48 -8.58 -10.48
CA ILE A 114 4.91 -7.44 -9.79
C ILE A 114 5.20 -7.57 -8.30
N ILE A 115 5.78 -6.53 -7.73
CA ILE A 115 6.17 -6.47 -6.32
C ILE A 115 5.31 -5.41 -5.65
N PHE A 116 4.49 -5.81 -4.68
CA PHE A 116 3.60 -4.90 -3.97
C PHE A 116 4.23 -4.41 -2.66
N ARG A 117 4.12 -3.09 -2.42
CA ARG A 117 4.58 -2.41 -1.20
C ARG A 117 5.98 -2.88 -0.78
N ALA A 118 6.95 -2.68 -1.66
CA ALA A 118 8.31 -3.14 -1.50
C ALA A 118 8.95 -2.62 -0.20
N GLN A 119 9.75 -3.46 0.45
CA GLN A 119 10.48 -3.14 1.67
C GLN A 119 11.98 -3.10 1.37
N VAL A 120 12.76 -2.42 2.21
CA VAL A 120 14.23 -2.36 2.08
C VAL A 120 14.86 -3.76 2.13
N THR A 121 14.23 -4.70 2.82
CA THR A 121 14.66 -6.11 2.84
C THR A 121 14.53 -6.80 1.48
N ASP A 122 13.70 -6.28 0.59
CA ASP A 122 13.44 -6.82 -0.74
C ASP A 122 14.54 -6.40 -1.75
N SER A 123 15.50 -5.55 -1.37
CA SER A 123 16.67 -5.27 -2.20
C SER A 123 17.51 -6.54 -2.42
N GLY A 124 17.91 -6.81 -3.66
CA GLY A 124 18.64 -8.01 -4.03
C GLY A 124 18.56 -8.31 -5.53
N HIS A 125 18.93 -9.53 -5.91
CA HIS A 125 18.95 -9.99 -7.28
C HIS A 125 17.64 -10.70 -7.63
N TYR A 126 16.99 -10.25 -8.69
CA TYR A 126 15.77 -10.85 -9.23
C TYR A 126 16.08 -11.41 -10.60
N ILE A 127 15.88 -12.71 -10.79
CA ILE A 127 16.35 -13.42 -11.99
C ILE A 127 15.16 -14.13 -12.61
N CYS A 128 14.93 -13.92 -13.91
CA CYS A 128 13.96 -14.69 -14.67
C CYS A 128 14.64 -15.85 -15.42
N GLY A 129 14.02 -17.02 -15.39
CA GLY A 129 14.59 -18.26 -15.95
C GLY A 129 13.57 -19.37 -16.17
N THR A 130 14.05 -20.58 -16.50
CA THR A 130 13.24 -21.80 -16.62
C THR A 130 13.00 -22.47 -15.27
N LYS A 131 12.03 -23.39 -15.21
CA LYS A 131 11.85 -24.30 -14.07
C LYS A 131 13.08 -25.16 -13.74
N LYS A 132 13.94 -25.40 -14.74
CA LYS A 132 15.17 -26.19 -14.59
C LYS A 132 16.34 -25.36 -14.02
N GLY A 133 16.16 -24.05 -13.87
CA GLY A 133 17.18 -23.14 -13.34
C GLY A 133 18.08 -22.51 -14.41
N ASP A 134 17.68 -22.53 -15.68
CA ASP A 134 18.41 -21.80 -16.73
C ASP A 134 17.99 -20.32 -16.67
N PHE A 135 18.95 -19.44 -16.39
CA PHE A 135 18.71 -18.01 -16.19
C PHE A 135 18.94 -17.20 -17.46
N PHE A 136 18.02 -16.27 -17.76
CA PHE A 136 18.04 -15.48 -18.99
C PHE A 136 18.37 -14.01 -18.76
N TYR A 137 17.78 -13.45 -17.70
CA TYR A 137 17.85 -12.03 -17.40
C TYR A 137 17.82 -11.79 -15.90
N GLY A 138 18.50 -10.75 -15.45
CA GLY A 138 18.59 -10.40 -14.03
C GLY A 138 18.45 -8.91 -13.78
N TYR A 139 17.93 -8.56 -12.61
CA TYR A 139 17.93 -7.23 -12.06
C TYR A 139 18.72 -7.18 -10.75
N ASP A 140 19.45 -6.10 -10.54
CA ASP A 140 19.98 -5.69 -9.24
C ASP A 140 19.10 -4.57 -8.69
N ILE A 141 18.19 -4.94 -7.78
CA ILE A 141 17.16 -4.06 -7.25
C ILE A 141 17.61 -3.44 -5.94
N ASP A 142 17.59 -2.11 -5.88
CA ASP A 142 17.79 -1.33 -4.68
C ASP A 142 16.49 -0.64 -4.23
N VAL A 143 15.88 -1.15 -3.16
CA VAL A 143 14.75 -0.52 -2.48
C VAL A 143 15.27 0.42 -1.38
N GLN A 144 15.23 1.72 -1.65
CA GLN A 144 15.74 2.74 -0.74
C GLN A 144 14.71 3.08 0.35
N PRO A 145 15.15 3.35 1.60
CA PRO A 145 14.25 3.56 2.72
C PRO A 145 13.39 4.82 2.58
N SER A 146 12.10 4.70 2.87
CA SER A 146 11.17 5.84 3.00
C SER A 146 11.34 6.59 4.34
N LYS A 147 11.94 5.95 5.35
CA LYS A 147 12.20 6.54 6.67
C LYS A 147 13.36 7.53 6.61
N GLY A 148 13.11 8.76 7.06
CA GLY A 148 14.12 9.82 7.09
C GLY A 148 14.41 10.42 5.72
N ILE A 149 13.45 10.33 4.79
CA ILE A 149 13.53 11.02 3.50
C ILE A 149 13.67 12.53 3.73
N THR A 150 14.44 13.20 2.87
CA THR A 150 14.52 14.67 2.90
C THR A 150 13.37 15.24 2.07
N VAL A 151 12.65 16.22 2.62
CA VAL A 151 11.53 16.88 1.92
C VAL A 151 11.90 18.32 1.67
N ALA A 152 11.76 18.77 0.43
CA ALA A 152 11.96 20.16 0.02
C ALA A 152 10.67 20.73 -0.58
N PHE A 153 10.23 21.88 -0.05
CA PHE A 153 9.11 22.64 -0.57
C PHE A 153 9.59 23.78 -1.47
N GLU A 154 9.40 23.63 -2.78
CA GLU A 154 9.86 24.60 -3.79
C GLU A 154 9.20 25.98 -3.57
N ASP A 155 7.93 26.01 -3.17
CA ASP A 155 7.20 27.24 -2.83
C ASP A 155 7.78 27.99 -1.61
N GLN A 156 8.59 27.33 -0.79
CA GLN A 156 9.27 27.90 0.39
C GLN A 156 10.76 28.19 0.11
N SER A 157 11.17 28.19 -1.17
CA SER A 157 12.57 28.32 -1.59
C SER A 157 13.49 27.27 -0.96
N GLN A 158 12.95 26.09 -0.62
CA GLN A 158 13.74 24.96 -0.18
C GLN A 158 14.17 24.15 -1.39
N HIS A 159 15.42 23.72 -1.39
CA HIS A 159 16.02 22.99 -2.49
C HIS A 159 16.52 21.62 -2.02
N PRO A 160 16.56 20.62 -2.92
CA PRO A 160 17.23 19.35 -2.69
C PRO A 160 18.68 19.51 -2.22
N GLN A 161 19.21 18.46 -1.62
CA GLN A 161 20.61 18.36 -1.26
C GLN A 161 21.49 18.48 -2.51
N LYS A 162 22.55 19.28 -2.41
CA LYS A 162 23.56 19.38 -3.46
C LYS A 162 24.26 18.03 -3.67
N ASP A 163 24.74 17.82 -4.88
CA ASP A 163 25.52 16.63 -5.22
C ASP A 163 26.86 16.67 -4.47
N GLN A 164 27.29 15.51 -3.97
CA GLN A 164 28.55 15.33 -3.27
C GLN A 164 29.55 14.69 -4.23
N THR A 165 30.67 15.36 -4.47
CA THR A 165 31.76 14.80 -5.28
C THR A 165 32.96 14.52 -4.40
N GLU A 166 33.35 13.26 -4.34
CA GLU A 166 34.55 12.76 -3.67
C GLU A 166 35.62 12.41 -4.71
N LYS A 167 36.84 12.14 -4.26
CA LYS A 167 37.98 11.80 -5.13
C LYS A 167 37.72 10.63 -6.09
N HIS A 168 36.94 9.63 -5.66
CA HIS A 168 36.76 8.37 -6.38
C HIS A 168 35.32 8.09 -6.84
N PHE A 169 34.37 8.92 -6.43
CA PHE A 169 32.95 8.76 -6.77
C PHE A 169 32.20 10.08 -6.57
N SER A 170 31.08 10.24 -7.27
CA SER A 170 30.12 11.30 -6.97
C SER A 170 28.76 10.71 -6.60
N VAL A 171 28.11 11.27 -5.60
CA VAL A 171 26.79 10.85 -5.12
C VAL A 171 25.80 11.98 -5.39
N PHE A 172 24.70 11.64 -6.06
CA PHE A 172 23.70 12.60 -6.51
C PHE A 172 22.30 12.00 -6.42
N THR A 173 21.29 12.85 -6.62
CA THR A 173 19.89 12.43 -6.60
C THR A 173 19.30 12.50 -8.00
N THR A 174 18.80 11.37 -8.49
CA THR A 174 18.06 11.33 -9.76
C THR A 174 16.57 11.42 -9.47
N PHE A 175 15.94 12.46 -9.98
CA PHE A 175 14.51 12.71 -9.80
C PHE A 175 13.67 12.07 -10.89
N TRP A 176 12.57 11.47 -10.48
CA TRP A 176 11.48 11.11 -11.38
C TRP A 176 10.82 12.37 -11.97
N ALA A 177 10.06 12.16 -13.05
CA ALA A 177 9.22 13.20 -13.59
C ALA A 177 8.23 13.71 -12.54
N TRP A 178 7.86 14.99 -12.65
CA TRP A 178 6.80 15.56 -11.84
C TRP A 178 5.49 14.81 -12.05
N THR A 179 4.79 14.49 -10.96
CA THR A 179 3.43 13.98 -11.04
C THR A 179 2.51 15.02 -11.70
N LYS A 180 1.35 14.58 -12.19
CA LYS A 180 0.29 15.54 -12.53
C LYS A 180 -0.14 16.33 -11.28
N CYS A 181 -0.88 17.42 -11.50
CA CYS A 181 -1.47 18.18 -10.40
C CYS A 181 -2.50 17.30 -9.66
N ASP A 182 -2.38 17.17 -8.34
CA ASP A 182 -3.22 16.27 -7.55
C ASP A 182 -4.70 16.68 -7.47
N ARG A 183 -4.97 17.98 -7.66
CA ARG A 183 -6.31 18.59 -7.70
C ARG A 183 -6.50 19.43 -8.96
N CYS A 184 -7.76 19.70 -9.30
CA CYS A 184 -8.14 20.65 -10.35
C CYS A 184 -9.11 21.70 -9.82
N GLY A 185 -9.20 22.86 -10.48
CA GLY A 185 -10.10 23.97 -10.13
C GLY A 185 -9.74 24.72 -8.85
N VAL A 186 -8.78 24.19 -8.07
CA VAL A 186 -8.24 24.75 -6.85
C VAL A 186 -6.72 24.60 -6.87
N ARG A 187 -6.03 25.21 -5.90
CA ARG A 187 -4.61 24.95 -5.66
C ARG A 187 -4.42 23.46 -5.36
N GLY A 188 -3.55 22.80 -6.13
CA GLY A 188 -3.09 21.44 -5.90
C GLY A 188 -1.59 21.42 -5.65
N GLU A 189 -1.04 20.22 -5.50
CA GLU A 189 0.39 19.98 -5.36
C GLU A 189 0.88 18.97 -6.42
N GLN A 190 2.10 19.17 -6.89
CA GLN A 190 2.87 18.18 -7.63
C GLN A 190 4.02 17.69 -6.75
N ARG A 191 4.43 16.45 -6.98
CA ARG A 191 5.59 15.88 -6.31
C ARG A 191 6.52 15.21 -7.32
N ARG A 192 7.79 15.10 -6.97
CA ARG A 192 8.74 14.19 -7.61
C ARG A 192 9.58 13.52 -6.55
N ILE A 193 9.90 12.26 -6.75
CA ILE A 193 10.75 11.46 -5.87
C ILE A 193 12.14 11.43 -6.48
N GLY A 194 13.13 11.69 -5.65
CA GLY A 194 14.55 11.59 -5.94
C GLY A 194 15.14 10.38 -5.22
N LEU A 195 15.84 9.52 -5.96
CA LEU A 195 16.55 8.37 -5.43
C LEU A 195 18.06 8.62 -5.49
N CYS A 196 18.80 8.02 -4.57
CA CYS A 196 20.25 8.16 -4.47
C CYS A 196 20.95 7.32 -5.55
N TYR A 197 21.85 7.95 -6.30
CA TYR A 197 22.74 7.29 -7.27
C TYR A 197 24.19 7.68 -7.01
N VAL A 198 25.10 6.79 -7.39
CA VAL A 198 26.54 7.01 -7.35
C VAL A 198 27.13 6.81 -8.74
N LYS A 199 28.04 7.71 -9.12
CA LYS A 199 28.88 7.58 -10.31
C LYS A 199 30.32 7.27 -9.90
N SER A 200 30.91 6.21 -10.43
CA SER A 200 32.31 5.84 -10.17
C SER A 200 32.85 4.90 -11.23
N THR A 201 34.13 5.05 -11.58
CA THR A 201 34.83 4.12 -12.47
C THR A 201 35.22 2.80 -11.77
N TYR A 202 35.01 2.70 -10.45
CA TYR A 202 35.32 1.51 -9.65
C TYR A 202 34.10 0.60 -9.42
N LEU A 203 33.00 0.82 -10.13
CA LEU A 203 31.81 -0.02 -10.05
C LEU A 203 32.06 -1.39 -10.68
N TYR A 204 31.44 -2.44 -10.14
CA TYR A 204 31.60 -3.79 -10.68
C TYR A 204 30.91 -3.93 -12.05
N PRO A 205 31.61 -4.34 -13.12
CA PRO A 205 31.05 -4.36 -14.48
C PRO A 205 29.86 -5.31 -14.71
N ARG A 206 29.63 -6.26 -13.80
CA ARG A 206 28.53 -7.25 -13.89
C ARG A 206 27.12 -6.59 -13.81
N TYR A 207 27.05 -5.35 -13.36
CA TYR A 207 25.81 -4.60 -13.19
C TYR A 207 25.71 -3.53 -14.28
N ARG A 208 24.74 -3.68 -15.18
CA ARG A 208 24.46 -2.75 -16.29
C ARG A 208 23.49 -1.68 -15.85
N THR A 209 23.67 -0.48 -16.37
CA THR A 209 22.75 0.64 -16.19
C THR A 209 22.57 1.38 -17.50
N GLY A 210 21.53 2.22 -17.61
CA GLY A 210 21.29 3.02 -18.81
C GLY A 210 22.42 4.02 -19.14
N THR A 211 23.21 4.39 -18.13
CA THR A 211 24.33 5.32 -18.23
C THR A 211 25.58 4.70 -17.62
N ALA A 212 26.66 4.58 -18.40
CA ALA A 212 27.93 4.01 -17.94
C ALA A 212 28.41 4.63 -16.62
N ASP A 213 28.98 3.79 -15.75
CA ASP A 213 29.54 4.15 -14.44
C ASP A 213 28.56 4.73 -13.42
N VAL A 214 27.24 4.59 -13.60
CA VAL A 214 26.23 5.06 -12.63
C VAL A 214 25.40 3.89 -12.12
N VAL A 215 25.21 3.76 -10.80
CA VAL A 215 24.32 2.77 -10.17
C VAL A 215 23.58 3.38 -8.98
N SER A 216 22.50 2.74 -8.55
CA SER A 216 21.82 3.08 -7.30
C SER A 216 22.75 2.91 -6.10
N CYS A 217 22.61 3.77 -5.10
CA CYS A 217 23.49 3.81 -3.93
C CYS A 217 23.56 2.51 -3.11
N GLY A 218 22.47 1.74 -3.04
CA GLY A 218 22.41 0.42 -2.38
C GLY A 218 22.73 -0.76 -3.30
N SER A 219 23.14 -0.50 -4.55
CA SER A 219 23.53 -1.54 -5.51
C SER A 219 24.71 -2.37 -5.01
N ARG A 220 24.72 -3.66 -5.36
CA ARG A 220 25.88 -4.55 -5.13
C ARG A 220 27.07 -4.24 -6.02
N SER A 221 26.90 -3.38 -7.02
CA SER A 221 27.98 -2.83 -7.82
C SER A 221 28.89 -1.88 -7.04
N VAL A 222 28.38 -1.29 -5.96
CA VAL A 222 29.12 -0.32 -5.15
C VAL A 222 30.11 -1.04 -4.22
N PRO A 223 31.43 -0.77 -4.32
CA PRO A 223 32.44 -1.34 -3.43
C PRO A 223 32.14 -1.05 -1.95
N MET A 224 32.33 -2.04 -1.07
CA MET A 224 32.05 -1.92 0.37
C MET A 224 32.72 -0.69 1.02
N ARG A 225 33.93 -0.35 0.59
CA ARG A 225 34.68 0.84 1.07
C ARG A 225 33.95 2.17 0.84
N PHE A 226 33.05 2.26 -0.13
CA PHE A 226 32.30 3.49 -0.42
C PHE A 226 30.93 3.54 0.27
N GLN A 227 30.41 2.39 0.72
CA GLN A 227 29.04 2.28 1.24
C GLN A 227 28.81 3.12 2.50
N GLY A 228 29.83 3.28 3.37
CA GLY A 228 29.73 4.09 4.58
C GLY A 228 29.28 5.53 4.28
N THR A 229 30.05 6.23 3.45
CA THR A 229 29.75 7.62 3.05
C THR A 229 28.47 7.71 2.22
N ILE A 230 28.28 6.81 1.26
CA ILE A 230 27.12 6.82 0.35
C ILE A 230 25.81 6.61 1.13
N SER A 231 25.80 5.75 2.14
CA SER A 231 24.60 5.43 2.94
C SER A 231 24.02 6.61 3.74
N LEU A 232 24.81 7.68 3.90
CA LEU A 232 24.37 8.91 4.54
C LEU A 232 23.40 9.69 3.66
N ARG A 233 23.55 9.63 2.33
CA ARG A 233 22.61 10.27 1.41
C ARG A 233 21.29 9.52 1.43
N LYS A 234 20.22 10.23 1.77
CA LYS A 234 18.85 9.69 1.81
C LYS A 234 18.11 10.07 0.53
N PRO A 235 17.06 9.31 0.16
CA PRO A 235 16.17 9.74 -0.90
C PRO A 235 15.52 11.09 -0.55
N GLU A 236 14.99 11.74 -1.58
CA GLU A 236 14.46 13.10 -1.47
C GLU A 236 13.09 13.20 -2.12
N VAL A 237 12.25 14.11 -1.62
CA VAL A 237 10.96 14.42 -2.24
C VAL A 237 10.85 15.93 -2.38
N VAL A 238 10.57 16.38 -3.59
CA VAL A 238 10.31 17.79 -3.87
C VAL A 238 8.83 17.97 -4.13
N ILE A 239 8.25 18.99 -3.51
CA ILE A 239 6.84 19.33 -3.62
C ILE A 239 6.72 20.79 -4.01
N ARG A 240 5.81 21.05 -4.94
CA ARG A 240 5.45 22.40 -5.38
C ARG A 240 3.97 22.53 -5.58
N SER A 241 3.46 23.76 -5.53
CA SER A 241 2.05 23.99 -5.87
C SER A 241 1.82 24.00 -7.37
N CYS A 242 0.58 23.68 -7.74
CA CYS A 242 0.10 23.77 -9.11
C CYS A 242 -1.34 24.27 -9.13
N MET A 243 -1.75 24.79 -10.28
CA MET A 243 -3.14 25.15 -10.54
C MET A 243 -3.49 24.68 -11.94
N ARG A 244 -4.58 23.91 -12.06
CA ARG A 244 -5.04 23.38 -13.34
C ARG A 244 -6.58 23.43 -13.40
N PRO A 245 -7.19 23.83 -14.53
CA PRO A 245 -8.64 23.75 -14.67
C PRO A 245 -9.14 22.31 -14.65
N CYS A 246 -10.37 22.09 -14.17
CA CYS A 246 -11.01 20.78 -14.22
C CYS A 246 -11.48 20.46 -15.64
N ILE A 247 -11.24 19.22 -16.07
CA ILE A 247 -11.79 18.71 -17.33
C ILE A 247 -13.29 18.53 -17.13
N LYS A 248 -14.09 19.32 -17.86
CA LYS A 248 -15.54 19.11 -17.90
C LYS A 248 -15.80 17.79 -18.64
N LYS A 249 -16.35 16.79 -17.95
CA LYS A 249 -16.85 15.59 -18.64
C LYS A 249 -17.97 16.03 -19.59
N LYS A 250 -17.89 15.64 -20.86
CA LYS A 250 -18.99 15.88 -21.81
C LYS A 250 -20.26 15.29 -21.19
N ALA A 251 -21.35 16.06 -21.19
CA ALA A 251 -22.65 15.52 -20.85
C ALA A 251 -22.91 14.32 -21.76
N PRO A 252 -23.56 13.24 -21.27
CA PRO A 252 -24.01 12.18 -22.16
C PRO A 252 -24.82 12.80 -23.30
N GLU A 253 -24.57 12.37 -24.54
CA GLU A 253 -25.30 12.86 -25.71
C GLU A 253 -26.81 12.75 -25.47
N GLU A 254 -27.55 13.78 -25.90
CA GLU A 254 -29.01 13.84 -25.80
C GLU A 254 -29.62 12.60 -26.46
N GLY A 255 -30.11 11.67 -25.65
CA GLY A 255 -30.67 10.40 -26.13
C GLY A 255 -30.38 9.21 -25.21
N VAL A 256 -29.31 9.25 -24.41
CA VAL A 256 -29.05 8.21 -23.40
C VAL A 256 -29.76 8.59 -22.10
N LEU A 257 -30.99 8.09 -21.94
CA LEU A 257 -31.77 8.21 -20.70
C LEU A 257 -31.06 7.47 -19.56
N SER A 258 -30.18 8.16 -18.83
CA SER A 258 -29.73 7.70 -17.51
C SER A 258 -30.97 7.57 -16.61
N ILE A 259 -31.04 6.50 -15.81
CA ILE A 259 -32.11 6.23 -14.82
C ILE A 259 -32.36 7.48 -13.93
N SER A 260 -31.32 8.28 -13.69
CA SER A 260 -31.41 9.57 -12.98
C SER A 260 -32.31 10.61 -13.66
N ASN A 261 -32.36 10.64 -14.99
CA ASN A 261 -33.19 11.57 -15.77
C ASN A 261 -34.67 11.15 -15.77
N LEU A 262 -34.95 9.85 -15.71
CA LEU A 262 -36.29 9.30 -15.51
C LEU A 262 -36.83 9.63 -14.11
N ILE A 263 -36.02 9.46 -13.07
CA ILE A 263 -36.40 9.79 -11.68
C ILE A 263 -36.57 11.31 -11.51
N ALA A 264 -35.75 12.13 -12.15
CA ALA A 264 -35.88 13.59 -12.14
C ALA A 264 -37.18 14.09 -12.82
N LYS A 265 -37.80 13.31 -13.71
CA LYS A 265 -39.12 13.63 -14.28
C LYS A 265 -40.29 13.28 -13.34
N VAL A 266 -40.06 12.45 -12.32
CA VAL A 266 -41.12 11.94 -11.40
C VAL A 266 -41.02 12.57 -9.99
N GLY A 267 -39.97 13.33 -9.67
CA GLY A 267 -39.84 14.02 -8.40
C GLY A 267 -38.57 14.86 -8.25
N HIS A 268 -38.33 15.37 -7.03
CA HIS A 268 -37.12 16.12 -6.71
C HIS A 268 -35.87 15.26 -6.93
N LYS A 269 -34.87 15.80 -7.63
CA LYS A 269 -33.61 15.10 -7.90
C LYS A 269 -32.99 14.66 -6.56
N PRO A 270 -32.87 13.34 -6.29
CA PRO A 270 -32.26 12.88 -5.05
C PRO A 270 -30.83 13.41 -4.98
N TRP A 271 -30.41 13.85 -3.80
CA TRP A 271 -29.02 14.26 -3.58
C TRP A 271 -28.12 13.06 -3.87
N LEU A 272 -27.38 13.13 -4.97
CA LEU A 272 -26.40 12.14 -5.36
C LEU A 272 -25.03 12.65 -4.89
N PRO A 273 -24.29 11.85 -4.10
CA PRO A 273 -22.94 12.22 -3.73
C PRO A 273 -22.08 12.35 -5.00
N PRO A 274 -21.09 13.27 -5.01
CA PRO A 274 -20.28 13.53 -6.19
C PRO A 274 -19.42 12.31 -6.58
N VAL A 275 -19.17 11.40 -5.63
CA VAL A 275 -18.38 10.18 -5.79
C VAL A 275 -18.94 9.06 -4.90
N PRO A 276 -18.63 7.78 -5.18
CA PRO A 276 -18.97 6.67 -4.29
C PRO A 276 -18.39 6.87 -2.87
N ILE A 277 -19.21 6.63 -1.84
CA ILE A 277 -18.82 6.83 -0.44
C ILE A 277 -18.71 5.48 0.28
N GLN A 278 -17.54 5.21 0.86
CA GLN A 278 -17.30 4.06 1.74
C GLN A 278 -17.50 4.47 3.21
N PHE A 279 -18.07 3.59 4.03
CA PHE A 279 -18.34 3.87 5.44
C PHE A 279 -17.32 3.18 6.33
N HIS A 280 -16.66 3.94 7.18
CA HIS A 280 -15.69 3.43 8.16
C HIS A 280 -16.17 3.74 9.57
N LYS A 281 -16.17 2.72 10.43
CA LYS A 281 -16.44 2.86 11.86
C LYS A 281 -15.16 2.56 12.62
N GLN A 282 -14.68 3.55 13.36
CA GLN A 282 -13.43 3.50 14.08
C GLN A 282 -13.67 3.74 15.57
N LEU A 283 -12.93 3.02 16.42
CA LEU A 283 -12.96 3.25 17.86
C LEU A 283 -11.97 4.35 18.23
N LEU A 284 -12.32 5.12 19.27
CA LEU A 284 -11.43 6.13 19.83
C LEU A 284 -10.09 5.50 20.24
N GLY A 285 -8.99 6.13 19.83
CA GLY A 285 -7.63 5.68 20.11
C GLY A 285 -7.05 4.70 19.08
N ASN A 286 -7.88 4.03 18.28
CA ASN A 286 -7.39 3.04 17.31
C ASN A 286 -6.82 3.72 16.04
N SER A 287 -5.82 3.09 15.43
CA SER A 287 -5.25 3.55 14.16
C SER A 287 -6.12 3.20 12.96
N LEU A 288 -6.12 4.09 11.96
CA LEU A 288 -6.81 3.90 10.69
C LEU A 288 -5.88 4.30 9.54
N ILE A 289 -5.86 3.48 8.50
CA ILE A 289 -5.15 3.76 7.25
C ILE A 289 -6.16 3.68 6.12
N ILE A 290 -6.23 4.72 5.30
CA ILE A 290 -7.16 4.81 4.16
C ILE A 290 -6.34 4.92 2.88
N ALA A 291 -6.63 4.05 1.91
CA ALA A 291 -6.02 4.04 0.60
C ALA A 291 -7.01 4.59 -0.45
N CYS A 292 -6.51 5.38 -1.40
CA CYS A 292 -7.36 5.85 -2.49
C CYS A 292 -7.53 4.71 -3.52
N PRO A 293 -8.77 4.35 -3.92
CA PRO A 293 -9.01 3.17 -4.74
C PRO A 293 -8.33 3.28 -6.10
N GLY A 294 -7.62 2.23 -6.51
CA GLY A 294 -6.86 2.17 -7.77
C GLY A 294 -5.74 3.21 -7.89
N ALA A 295 -5.38 3.90 -6.81
CA ALA A 295 -4.19 4.73 -6.79
C ALA A 295 -2.95 3.84 -6.73
N ARG A 296 -1.92 4.26 -7.47
CA ARG A 296 -0.60 3.67 -7.42
C ARG A 296 0.35 4.69 -6.80
N PRO A 297 1.50 4.27 -6.27
CA PRO A 297 2.45 5.18 -5.67
C PRO A 297 2.91 6.31 -6.61
N GLU A 298 3.05 6.04 -7.91
CA GLU A 298 3.41 7.04 -8.94
C GLU A 298 2.31 8.06 -9.23
N HIS A 299 1.05 7.77 -8.88
CA HIS A 299 -0.06 8.69 -9.14
C HIS A 299 -0.02 9.91 -8.21
N ALA A 300 -0.53 11.03 -8.73
CA ALA A 300 -0.84 12.22 -7.94
C ALA A 300 -2.12 11.96 -7.15
N VAL A 301 -2.01 11.84 -5.83
CA VAL A 301 -3.16 11.61 -4.94
C VAL A 301 -3.31 12.76 -3.97
N ALA A 302 -4.51 13.18 -3.66
CA ALA A 302 -4.76 14.21 -2.65
C ALA A 302 -5.87 13.78 -1.70
N TRP A 303 -5.84 14.31 -0.48
CA TRP A 303 -6.85 14.05 0.53
C TRP A 303 -7.47 15.34 1.00
N ASP A 304 -8.80 15.37 1.05
CA ASP A 304 -9.56 16.45 1.65
C ASP A 304 -10.44 15.86 2.76
N LYS A 305 -10.65 16.60 3.84
CA LYS A 305 -11.59 16.25 4.91
C LYS A 305 -12.70 17.29 4.91
N ASP A 306 -13.90 16.87 4.53
CA ASP A 306 -15.06 17.72 4.31
C ASP A 306 -14.71 18.85 3.32
N SER A 307 -14.59 20.10 3.78
CA SER A 307 -14.13 21.25 2.99
C SER A 307 -12.65 21.61 3.18
N THR A 308 -11.98 20.98 4.15
CA THR A 308 -10.58 21.24 4.52
C THR A 308 -9.65 20.42 3.62
N ARG A 309 -8.70 21.07 2.96
CA ARG A 309 -7.73 20.42 2.08
C ARG A 309 -6.51 19.99 2.88
N LEU A 310 -6.15 18.71 2.81
CA LEU A 310 -4.95 18.18 3.45
C LEU A 310 -3.80 18.25 2.45
N TYR A 311 -3.05 19.36 2.49
CA TYR A 311 -1.86 19.56 1.66
C TYR A 311 -0.65 18.86 2.28
N ARG A 312 0.22 18.29 1.45
CA ARG A 312 1.47 17.62 1.87
C ARG A 312 2.43 18.58 2.55
N THR A 313 2.42 19.85 2.17
CA THR A 313 3.11 20.94 2.89
C THR A 313 2.84 20.96 4.39
N SER A 314 1.69 20.47 4.86
CA SER A 314 1.37 20.40 6.29
C SER A 314 1.17 18.97 6.82
N PHE A 315 0.75 18.04 5.98
CA PHE A 315 0.33 16.69 6.38
C PHE A 315 1.26 15.57 5.89
N LEU A 316 2.36 15.85 5.18
CA LEU A 316 3.29 14.78 4.79
C LEU A 316 4.04 14.24 6.01
N ILE A 317 4.21 12.92 6.05
CA ILE A 317 5.02 12.26 7.07
C ILE A 317 6.42 12.89 7.16
N GLY A 318 6.88 13.17 8.39
CA GLY A 318 8.20 13.75 8.64
C GLY A 318 8.23 15.27 8.76
N VAL A 319 7.25 16.00 8.20
CA VAL A 319 7.17 17.48 8.31
C VAL A 319 6.98 17.91 9.77
N ASN A 320 6.10 17.22 10.49
CA ASN A 320 5.89 17.40 11.92
C ASN A 320 5.88 16.01 12.58
N LYS A 321 6.87 15.71 13.41
CA LYS A 321 7.05 14.38 14.04
C LYS A 321 5.90 14.00 14.99
N SER A 322 5.19 15.00 15.51
CA SER A 322 4.08 14.83 16.45
C SER A 322 2.72 14.72 15.75
N MET A 323 2.67 14.82 14.42
CA MET A 323 1.40 14.76 13.70
C MET A 323 0.78 13.35 13.80
N ARG A 324 -0.52 13.35 14.08
CA ARG A 324 -1.33 12.14 14.21
C ARG A 324 -1.98 11.72 12.91
N VAL A 325 -2.46 12.72 12.17
CA VAL A 325 -3.04 12.58 10.83
C VAL A 325 -1.98 12.97 9.82
N PHE A 326 -1.61 12.07 8.92
CA PHE A 326 -0.55 12.31 7.96
C PHE A 326 -0.71 11.50 6.68
N ILE A 327 -0.05 11.95 5.62
CA ILE A 327 0.02 11.31 4.31
C ILE A 327 1.40 10.68 4.19
N ASP A 328 1.48 9.38 3.91
CA ASP A 328 2.76 8.71 3.67
C ASP A 328 3.28 8.94 2.23
N HIS A 329 4.50 8.49 1.95
CA HIS A 329 5.08 8.60 0.59
C HIS A 329 4.40 7.68 -0.45
N GLY A 330 3.62 6.71 0.02
CA GLY A 330 2.78 5.81 -0.76
C GLY A 330 1.36 6.35 -1.03
N ASN A 331 1.07 7.60 -0.67
CA ASN A 331 -0.21 8.28 -0.85
C ASN A 331 -1.36 7.83 0.07
N HIS A 332 -1.11 7.05 1.12
CA HIS A 332 -2.13 6.66 2.09
C HIS A 332 -2.32 7.71 3.16
N LEU A 333 -3.56 7.90 3.60
CA LEU A 333 -3.89 8.73 4.76
C LEU A 333 -3.85 7.87 6.03
N HIS A 334 -3.02 8.27 6.97
CA HIS A 334 -2.86 7.63 8.27
C HIS A 334 -3.48 8.49 9.36
N ILE A 335 -4.19 7.85 10.28
CA ILE A 335 -4.70 8.42 11.53
C ILE A 335 -4.18 7.52 12.64
N ARG A 336 -3.15 7.92 13.40
CA ARG A 336 -2.51 7.03 14.40
C ARG A 336 -3.43 6.65 15.55
N PHE A 337 -4.17 7.61 16.08
CA PHE A 337 -5.12 7.39 17.16
C PHE A 337 -6.39 8.20 16.89
N ALA A 338 -7.49 7.53 16.52
CA ALA A 338 -8.71 8.23 16.13
C ALA A 338 -9.33 9.04 17.29
N GLN A 339 -9.79 10.24 17.00
CA GLN A 339 -10.45 11.16 17.92
C GLN A 339 -11.86 11.49 17.42
N MET A 340 -12.74 11.95 18.30
CA MET A 340 -14.11 12.33 17.91
C MET A 340 -14.13 13.39 16.80
N ASN A 341 -13.15 14.30 16.81
CA ASN A 341 -13.00 15.35 15.80
C ASN A 341 -12.55 14.81 14.44
N ASP A 342 -12.09 13.57 14.31
CA ASP A 342 -11.76 12.97 13.00
C ASP A 342 -13.02 12.54 12.24
N ARG A 343 -14.19 12.53 12.88
CA ARG A 343 -15.46 12.31 12.20
C ARG A 343 -15.60 13.28 11.03
N GLY A 344 -16.07 12.77 9.90
CA GLY A 344 -16.24 13.56 8.68
C GLY A 344 -16.24 12.67 7.44
N ILE A 345 -16.28 13.30 6.27
CA ILE A 345 -16.13 12.63 4.98
C ILE A 345 -14.75 13.00 4.42
N TYR A 346 -13.91 12.00 4.21
CA TYR A 346 -12.61 12.19 3.56
C TYR A 346 -12.76 11.92 2.06
N TYR A 347 -12.39 12.86 1.22
CA TYR A 347 -12.40 12.71 -0.23
C TYR A 347 -10.99 12.43 -0.73
N CYS A 348 -10.84 11.43 -1.59
CA CYS A 348 -9.58 11.19 -2.28
C CYS A 348 -9.65 11.67 -3.73
N TRP A 349 -8.63 12.42 -4.10
CA TRP A 349 -8.35 12.86 -5.46
C TRP A 349 -7.27 11.98 -6.05
N ARG A 350 -7.40 11.67 -7.33
CA ARG A 350 -6.41 10.93 -8.12
C ARG A 350 -6.26 11.63 -9.47
N GLU A 351 -5.04 12.05 -9.80
CA GLU A 351 -4.71 12.69 -11.07
C GLU A 351 -5.58 13.93 -11.37
N GLY A 352 -5.94 14.70 -10.33
CA GLY A 352 -6.78 15.88 -10.45
C GLY A 352 -8.29 15.60 -10.51
N GLN A 353 -8.74 14.36 -10.28
CA GLN A 353 -10.16 14.01 -10.22
C GLN A 353 -10.53 13.44 -8.86
N MET A 354 -11.66 13.88 -8.29
CA MET A 354 -12.22 13.26 -7.10
C MET A 354 -12.78 11.88 -7.48
N VAL A 355 -12.33 10.81 -6.82
CA VAL A 355 -12.68 9.43 -7.20
C VAL A 355 -13.46 8.66 -6.13
N ALA A 356 -13.28 8.98 -4.85
CA ALA A 356 -13.97 8.30 -3.76
C ALA A 356 -14.12 9.20 -2.52
N GLY A 357 -15.16 8.93 -1.73
CA GLY A 357 -15.38 9.49 -0.41
C GLY A 357 -15.34 8.41 0.67
N PHE A 358 -14.96 8.78 1.89
CA PHE A 358 -14.85 7.88 3.04
C PHE A 358 -15.51 8.54 4.24
N ARG A 359 -16.71 8.10 4.61
CA ARG A 359 -17.42 8.60 5.79
C ARG A 359 -16.90 7.91 7.03
N LEU A 360 -16.08 8.63 7.80
CA LEU A 360 -15.52 8.15 9.06
C LEU A 360 -16.44 8.50 10.22
N SER A 361 -16.85 7.47 10.97
CA SER A 361 -17.52 7.58 12.25
C SER A 361 -16.58 7.13 13.36
N VAL A 362 -16.40 7.97 14.37
CA VAL A 362 -15.61 7.63 15.56
C VAL A 362 -16.55 7.50 16.75
N GLY A 363 -16.45 6.37 17.44
CA GLY A 363 -17.28 6.07 18.60
C GLY A 363 -16.45 5.63 19.80
N TYR A 364 -17.03 5.79 20.98
CA TYR A 364 -16.53 5.15 22.19
C TYR A 364 -16.68 3.64 22.06
N ARG A 365 -15.82 2.90 22.78
CA ARG A 365 -16.09 1.49 23.06
C ARG A 365 -17.41 1.48 23.81
N GLY A 366 -18.48 0.99 23.16
CA GLY A 366 -19.72 0.73 23.89
C GLY A 366 -19.32 -0.14 25.08
N HIS A 367 -19.71 0.27 26.29
CA HIS A 367 -19.64 -0.64 27.44
C HIS A 367 -20.21 -1.96 26.95
N HIS A 368 -19.38 -3.00 26.90
CA HIS A 368 -19.86 -4.35 26.69
C HIS A 368 -20.98 -4.50 27.72
N LYS A 369 -22.24 -4.66 27.29
CA LYS A 369 -23.29 -5.07 28.22
C LYS A 369 -22.79 -6.41 28.74
N ARG A 370 -22.20 -6.42 29.94
CA ARG A 370 -21.74 -7.65 30.59
C ARG A 370 -22.97 -8.56 30.66
N THR A 371 -23.02 -9.52 29.75
CA THR A 371 -24.00 -10.59 29.80
C THR A 371 -23.61 -11.50 30.95
N LEU A 372 -24.58 -12.11 31.63
CA LEU A 372 -24.36 -13.05 32.74
C LEU A 372 -23.49 -14.26 32.34
N ASP A 373 -23.22 -14.43 31.04
CA ASP A 373 -22.40 -15.49 30.48
C ASP A 373 -20.89 -15.18 30.44
N ASP A 374 -20.51 -13.94 30.78
CA ASP A 374 -19.12 -13.50 30.83
C ASP A 374 -18.34 -14.22 31.97
N PRO A 375 -17.17 -14.82 31.69
CA PRO A 375 -16.44 -15.65 32.66
C PRO A 375 -15.98 -14.86 33.89
N GLU A 376 -15.63 -13.59 33.75
CA GLU A 376 -15.27 -12.73 34.89
C GLU A 376 -16.48 -12.42 35.77
N THR A 377 -17.64 -12.17 35.15
CA THR A 377 -18.91 -11.94 35.85
C THR A 377 -19.39 -13.21 36.58
N LYS A 378 -19.27 -14.39 35.97
CA LYS A 378 -19.56 -15.69 36.62
C LYS A 378 -18.67 -15.93 37.83
N TYR A 379 -17.37 -15.64 37.72
CA TYR A 379 -16.43 -15.79 38.83
C TYR A 379 -16.79 -14.84 40.00
N ALA A 380 -17.08 -13.58 39.69
CA ALA A 380 -17.47 -12.58 40.69
C ALA A 380 -18.78 -12.97 41.42
N ILE A 381 -19.82 -13.39 40.68
CA ILE A 381 -21.08 -13.83 41.28
C ILE A 381 -20.84 -15.06 42.17
N LYS A 382 -20.07 -16.04 41.70
CA LYS A 382 -19.75 -17.24 42.48
C LYS A 382 -19.03 -16.90 43.78
N ALA A 383 -18.05 -15.99 43.73
CA ALA A 383 -17.29 -15.54 44.90
C ALA A 383 -18.14 -14.79 45.92
N ILE A 384 -19.07 -13.93 45.46
CA ILE A 384 -20.01 -13.21 46.33
C ILE A 384 -20.96 -14.20 47.01
N LEU A 385 -21.49 -15.17 46.26
CA LEU A 385 -22.40 -16.18 46.80
C LEU A 385 -21.71 -17.06 47.85
N THR A 386 -20.49 -17.52 47.57
CA THR A 386 -19.73 -18.34 48.53
C THR A 386 -19.37 -17.54 49.79
N SER A 387 -19.00 -16.27 49.64
CA SER A 387 -18.73 -15.39 50.78
C SER A 387 -19.98 -15.19 51.65
N TYR A 388 -21.13 -14.95 51.04
CA TYR A 388 -22.39 -14.78 51.76
C TYR A 388 -22.76 -16.04 52.56
N VAL A 389 -22.66 -17.22 51.93
CA VAL A 389 -22.92 -18.51 52.59
C VAL A 389 -22.00 -18.72 53.79
N LEU A 390 -20.70 -18.44 53.64
CA LEU A 390 -19.72 -18.56 54.73
C LEU A 390 -20.06 -17.62 55.90
N ILE A 391 -20.41 -16.37 55.62
CA ILE A 391 -20.80 -15.39 56.64
C ILE A 391 -22.05 -15.86 57.38
N THR A 392 -23.07 -16.35 56.66
CA THR A 392 -24.27 -16.89 57.30
C THR A 392 -23.99 -18.13 58.15
N MET A 393 -23.10 -19.04 57.72
CA MET A 393 -22.73 -20.21 58.52
C MET A 393 -22.01 -19.80 59.81
N VAL A 394 -21.10 -18.84 59.74
CA VAL A 394 -20.43 -18.29 60.93
C VAL A 394 -21.45 -17.65 61.88
N PHE A 395 -22.38 -16.87 61.34
CA PHE A 395 -23.43 -16.23 62.14
C PHE A 395 -24.32 -17.27 62.85
N ILE A 396 -24.78 -18.30 62.13
CA ILE A 396 -25.56 -19.39 62.71
C ILE A 396 -24.74 -20.14 63.78
N THR A 397 -23.48 -20.44 63.50
CA THR A 397 -22.60 -21.13 64.47
C THR A 397 -22.43 -20.32 65.75
N ILE A 398 -22.23 -19.00 65.65
CA ILE A 398 -22.15 -18.12 66.82
C ILE A 398 -23.45 -18.17 67.63
N HIS A 399 -24.61 -18.12 66.97
CA HIS A 399 -25.90 -18.18 67.64
C HIS A 399 -26.15 -19.54 68.30
N VAL A 400 -25.81 -20.64 67.63
CA VAL A 400 -25.90 -22.00 68.19
C VAL A 400 -24.95 -22.16 69.38
N CYS A 401 -23.69 -21.74 69.27
CA CYS A 401 -22.74 -21.76 70.38
C CYS A 401 -23.25 -20.94 71.57
N ARG A 402 -23.77 -19.72 71.34
CA ARG A 402 -24.37 -18.92 72.42
C ARG A 402 -25.55 -19.65 73.07
N CYS A 403 -26.47 -20.22 72.29
CA CYS A 403 -27.58 -21.03 72.81
C CYS A 403 -27.09 -22.24 73.63
N CYS A 404 -26.08 -22.98 73.15
CA CYS A 404 -25.48 -24.08 73.90
C CYS A 404 -24.84 -23.60 75.20
N PHE A 405 -24.07 -22.50 75.20
CA PHE A 405 -23.49 -21.93 76.41
C PHE A 405 -24.55 -21.49 77.43
N TYR A 406 -25.70 -20.97 76.98
CA TYR A 406 -26.83 -20.66 77.87
C TYR A 406 -27.48 -21.93 78.43
N ALA A 407 -27.64 -22.99 77.63
CA ALA A 407 -28.19 -24.26 78.10
C ALA A 407 -27.26 -25.00 79.08
N PHE A 408 -25.94 -24.99 78.85
CA PHE A 408 -24.97 -25.58 79.78
C PHE A 408 -24.84 -24.79 81.09
N LYS A 409 -25.05 -23.46 81.09
CA LYS A 409 -25.15 -22.67 82.34
C LYS A 409 -26.40 -23.00 83.16
N CYS A 410 -27.50 -23.42 82.54
CA CYS A 410 -28.69 -23.86 83.26
C CYS A 410 -28.57 -25.28 83.87
N LEU A 411 -27.68 -26.13 83.35
CA LEU A 411 -27.41 -27.47 83.90
C LEU A 411 -26.36 -27.49 85.03
N ALA A 412 -25.59 -26.42 85.22
CA ALA A 412 -24.63 -26.28 86.31
C ALA A 412 -25.19 -25.56 87.55
N VAL A 413 -26.47 -25.14 87.53
CA VAL A 413 -27.19 -24.53 88.66
C VAL A 413 -28.45 -25.35 88.97
N ARG A 414 -28.30 -26.67 89.05
CA ARG A 414 -29.34 -27.55 89.57
C ARG A 414 -28.77 -28.58 90.52
#